data_AF-A0A2G5SJG2-F1
#
_entry.id   AF-A0A2G5SJG2-F1
#
_cell.length_a   1.000
_cell.length_b   1.000
_cell.length_c   1.000
_cell.angle_alpha   90.00
_cell.angle_beta   90.00
_cell.angle_gamma   90.00
#
_symmetry.space_group_name_H-M   'P 1'
#
loop_
_entity.id
_entity.type
_entity.pdbx_description
1 polymer ?
#
loop_
_entity_poly.entity_id
_entity_poly.type
_entity_poly.pdbx_seq_one_letter_code
_entity_poly.pdbx_strand_id
1 'polypeptide(L)'
;MDPRNKCFVPHDLRPILEALAREVLRTQPADVAEFGHMFFDEYLKHRRENRNILKDPAAYEVFRADLQKKFYEMERPASPMDSAATKIQAAFKGHLVRAHPEKYGMSARTTSSEKLDSADNKKDQKRHSVGGYSIEMDTPEDRAATKIQSEIRGFLTRKHVDKMKKEDTEAATKIQAHIR
;
A
#
# COMPACT_ATOMS: atom_id res chain seq x y z
N MET A 1 18.73 8.21 57.13
CA MET A 1 18.00 8.23 55.84
C MET A 1 16.54 8.52 56.14
N ASP A 2 16.03 9.68 55.72
CA ASP A 2 14.69 10.18 56.04
C ASP A 2 13.59 9.32 55.35
N PRO A 3 12.62 8.76 56.09
CA PRO A 3 11.54 7.93 55.52
C PRO A 3 10.59 8.69 54.59
N ARG A 4 10.66 10.03 54.53
CA ARG A 4 9.80 10.89 53.68
C ARG A 4 10.14 10.84 52.18
N ASN A 5 11.22 10.17 51.78
CA ASN A 5 11.70 10.15 50.39
C ASN A 5 11.57 8.80 49.65
N LYS A 6 10.81 7.83 50.18
CA LYS A 6 10.54 6.58 49.44
C LYS A 6 9.40 6.78 48.45
N CYS A 7 9.73 7.23 47.24
CA CYS A 7 8.79 7.18 46.13
C CYS A 7 8.61 5.72 45.71
N PHE A 8 7.47 5.13 46.05
CA PHE A 8 7.13 3.77 45.64
C PHE A 8 6.71 3.79 44.17
N VAL A 9 7.50 3.14 43.32
CA VAL A 9 7.17 3.00 41.89
C VAL A 9 6.38 1.70 41.71
N PRO A 10 5.13 1.76 41.23
CA PRO A 10 4.37 0.55 40.92
C PRO A 10 5.09 -0.30 39.87
N HIS A 11 5.18 -1.60 40.11
CA HIS A 11 5.86 -2.54 39.21
C HIS A 11 5.28 -2.55 37.78
N ASP A 12 3.98 -2.28 37.65
CA ASP A 12 3.28 -2.21 36.37
C ASP A 12 3.53 -0.90 35.60
N LEU A 13 4.07 0.14 36.25
CA LEU A 13 4.24 1.44 35.62
C LEU A 13 5.19 1.37 34.41
N ARG A 14 6.34 0.71 34.59
CA ARG A 14 7.37 0.64 33.55
C ARG A 14 6.87 -0.08 32.29
N PRO A 15 6.30 -1.30 32.35
CA PRO A 15 5.76 -1.97 31.17
C PRO A 15 4.72 -1.13 30.40
N ILE A 16 3.85 -0.44 31.12
CA ILE A 16 2.79 0.38 30.53
C ILE A 16 3.38 1.58 29.78
N LEU A 17 4.28 2.32 30.42
CA LEU A 17 4.92 3.49 29.80
C LEU A 17 5.82 3.08 28.63
N GLU A 18 6.50 1.94 28.73
CA GLU A 18 7.31 1.40 27.64
C GLU A 18 6.45 1.04 26.42
N ALA A 19 5.30 0.40 26.64
CA ALA A 19 4.34 0.10 25.57
C ALA A 19 3.79 1.37 24.93
N LEU A 20 3.39 2.38 25.72
CA LEU A 20 2.95 3.67 25.20
C LEU A 20 4.04 4.34 24.36
N ALA A 21 5.28 4.39 24.86
CA ALA A 21 6.39 4.98 24.15
C ALA A 21 6.69 4.26 22.83
N ARG A 22 6.65 2.91 22.83
CA ARG A 22 6.82 2.10 21.61
C ARG A 22 5.77 2.43 20.57
N GLU A 23 4.50 2.55 20.97
CA GLU A 23 3.43 2.84 20.03
C GLU A 23 3.46 4.31 19.54
N VAL A 24 3.79 5.28 20.39
CA VAL A 24 3.99 6.69 19.96
C VAL A 24 5.11 6.80 18.92
N LEU A 25 6.25 6.13 19.14
CA LEU A 25 7.36 6.12 18.17
C LEU A 25 6.98 5.46 16.85
N ARG A 26 6.04 4.51 16.87
CA ARG A 26 5.57 3.79 15.70
C ARG A 26 4.52 4.59 14.90
N THR A 27 3.54 5.16 15.57
CA THR A 27 2.42 5.87 14.93
C THR A 27 2.75 7.33 14.61
N GLN A 28 3.73 7.93 15.30
CA GLN A 28 4.13 9.34 15.15
C GLN A 28 2.91 10.29 15.14
N PRO A 29 2.05 10.25 16.18
CA PRO A 29 0.82 11.04 16.19
C PRO A 29 1.15 12.53 16.33
N ALA A 30 0.32 13.38 15.71
CA ALA A 30 0.46 14.83 15.84
C ALA A 30 0.14 15.33 17.27
N ASP A 31 -0.83 14.71 17.94
CA ASP A 31 -1.18 14.96 19.34
C ASP A 31 -0.91 13.70 20.18
N VAL A 32 0.17 13.76 20.98
CA VAL A 32 0.58 12.67 21.86
C VAL A 32 -0.36 12.51 23.06
N ALA A 33 -0.97 13.60 23.54
CA ALA A 33 -1.87 13.53 24.68
C ALA A 33 -3.18 12.83 24.30
N GLU A 34 -3.75 13.17 23.16
CA GLU A 34 -4.94 12.50 22.62
C GLU A 34 -4.65 11.04 22.24
N PHE A 35 -3.47 10.76 21.67
CA PHE A 35 -3.02 9.39 21.47
C PHE A 35 -2.89 8.61 22.78
N GLY A 36 -2.34 9.24 23.83
CA GLY A 36 -2.23 8.65 25.16
C GLY A 36 -3.59 8.26 25.75
N HIS A 37 -4.60 9.14 25.63
CA HIS A 37 -5.97 8.83 26.03
C HIS A 37 -6.50 7.59 25.31
N MET A 38 -6.41 7.56 23.98
CA MET A 38 -6.82 6.39 23.19
C MET A 38 -6.09 5.10 23.57
N PHE A 39 -4.77 5.18 23.78
CA PHE A 39 -3.96 4.05 24.18
C PHE A 39 -4.46 3.46 25.49
N PHE A 40 -4.71 4.29 26.51
CA PHE A 40 -5.18 3.81 27.80
C PHE A 40 -6.60 3.25 27.74
N ASP A 41 -7.49 3.84 26.96
CA ASP A 41 -8.84 3.31 26.74
C ASP A 41 -8.80 1.91 26.12
N GLU A 42 -8.01 1.74 25.04
CA GLU A 42 -7.92 0.46 24.34
C GLU A 42 -7.18 -0.59 25.19
N TYR A 43 -6.16 -0.15 25.94
CA TYR A 43 -5.43 -0.99 26.88
C TYR A 43 -6.34 -1.52 27.99
N LEU A 44 -7.17 -0.66 28.59
CA LEU A 44 -8.12 -1.06 29.62
C LEU A 44 -9.19 -2.00 29.08
N LYS A 45 -9.64 -1.80 27.84
CA LYS A 45 -10.60 -2.70 27.19
C LYS A 45 -10.05 -4.12 27.10
N HIS A 46 -8.83 -4.29 26.57
CA HIS A 46 -8.19 -5.60 26.48
C HIS A 46 -7.88 -6.16 27.87
N ARG A 47 -7.46 -5.31 28.83
CA ARG A 47 -7.06 -5.74 30.19
C ARG A 47 -8.18 -6.43 30.96
N ARG A 48 -9.45 -6.16 30.61
CA ARG A 48 -10.60 -6.88 31.16
C ARG A 48 -10.59 -8.36 30.78
N GLU A 49 -10.08 -8.70 29.60
CA GLU A 49 -10.05 -10.07 29.07
C GLU A 49 -8.74 -10.78 29.43
N ASN A 50 -7.61 -10.07 29.39
CA ASN A 50 -6.30 -10.63 29.72
C ASN A 50 -5.49 -9.67 30.61
N ARG A 51 -5.14 -10.10 31.83
CA ARG A 51 -4.37 -9.25 32.76
C ARG A 51 -2.92 -9.01 32.32
N ASN A 52 -2.36 -9.86 31.47
CA ASN A 52 -0.94 -9.88 31.11
C ASN A 52 -0.66 -9.47 29.65
N ILE A 53 -1.54 -8.68 29.01
CA ILE A 53 -1.43 -8.31 27.58
C ILE A 53 -0.06 -7.79 27.18
N LEU A 54 0.58 -6.97 28.01
CA LEU A 54 1.88 -6.37 27.67
C LEU A 54 3.04 -7.37 27.68
N LYS A 55 2.86 -8.54 28.28
CA LYS A 55 3.88 -9.59 28.39
C LYS A 55 3.65 -10.73 27.41
N ASP A 56 2.40 -10.99 27.06
CA ASP A 56 2.02 -12.02 26.08
C ASP A 56 2.11 -11.44 24.66
N PRO A 57 3.02 -11.94 23.80
CA PRO A 57 3.16 -11.43 22.44
C PRO A 57 1.87 -11.53 21.62
N ALA A 58 1.10 -12.60 21.76
CA ALA A 58 -0.12 -12.79 20.97
C ALA A 58 -1.20 -11.78 21.37
N ALA A 59 -1.41 -11.61 22.68
CA ALA A 59 -2.35 -10.62 23.20
C ALA A 59 -1.92 -9.19 22.89
N TYR A 60 -0.61 -8.89 22.96
CA TYR A 60 -0.07 -7.58 22.59
C TYR A 60 -0.34 -7.25 21.13
N GLU A 61 -0.16 -8.22 20.21
CA GLU A 61 -0.41 -8.00 18.78
C GLU A 61 -1.88 -7.71 18.49
N VAL A 62 -2.82 -8.38 19.16
CA VAL A 62 -4.26 -8.08 19.04
C VAL A 62 -4.56 -6.66 19.53
N PHE A 63 -4.10 -6.33 20.73
CA PHE A 63 -4.23 -4.97 21.29
C PHE A 63 -3.65 -3.90 20.36
N ARG A 64 -2.46 -4.15 19.81
CA ARG A 64 -1.77 -3.26 18.90
C ARG A 64 -2.56 -3.05 17.61
N ALA A 65 -3.11 -4.13 17.03
CA ALA A 65 -3.90 -4.06 15.81
C ALA A 65 -5.16 -3.21 16.02
N ASP A 66 -5.87 -3.42 17.13
CA ASP A 66 -7.06 -2.65 17.50
C ASP A 66 -6.74 -1.17 17.73
N LEU A 67 -5.64 -0.87 18.44
CA LEU A 67 -5.18 0.49 18.68
C LEU A 67 -4.86 1.22 17.37
N GLN A 68 -4.13 0.57 16.46
CA GLN A 68 -3.79 1.16 15.16
C GLN A 68 -5.02 1.41 14.30
N LYS A 69 -5.94 0.45 14.24
CA LYS A 69 -7.20 0.61 13.52
C LYS A 69 -7.96 1.85 14.01
N LYS A 70 -8.06 2.03 15.32
CA LYS A 70 -8.74 3.17 15.94
C LYS A 70 -8.05 4.50 15.62
N PHE A 71 -6.72 4.53 15.66
CA PHE A 71 -5.93 5.70 15.29
C PHE A 71 -6.21 6.15 13.85
N TYR A 72 -6.12 5.22 12.88
CA TYR A 72 -6.41 5.55 11.47
C TYR A 72 -7.88 5.87 11.20
N GLU A 73 -8.81 5.36 12.01
CA GLU A 73 -10.22 5.73 11.92
C GLU A 73 -10.45 7.18 12.38
N MET A 74 -9.69 7.69 13.35
CA MET A 74 -9.77 9.10 13.76
C MET A 74 -9.08 10.06 12.79
N GLU A 75 -7.95 9.67 12.18
CA GLU A 75 -7.30 10.46 11.14
C GLU A 75 -8.03 10.40 9.79
N ARG A 76 -8.94 9.43 9.61
CA ARG A 76 -9.71 9.31 8.38
C ARG A 76 -10.62 10.54 8.23
N PRO A 77 -10.69 11.17 7.04
CA PRO A 77 -11.62 12.26 6.81
C PRO A 77 -13.05 11.84 7.18
N ALA A 78 -13.69 12.70 7.98
CA ALA A 78 -14.84 12.39 8.81
C ALA A 78 -16.09 11.92 8.04
N SER A 79 -16.15 12.14 6.72
CA SER A 79 -17.30 11.77 5.90
C SER A 79 -16.91 11.01 4.62
N PRO A 80 -17.71 10.00 4.21
CA PRO A 80 -17.67 9.44 2.85
C PRO A 80 -17.69 10.51 1.76
N MET A 81 -18.35 11.65 2.03
CA MET A 81 -18.41 12.80 1.13
C MET A 81 -17.05 13.48 0.96
N ASP A 82 -16.25 13.59 2.01
CA ASP A 82 -14.91 14.18 1.96
C ASP A 82 -13.93 13.26 1.23
N SER A 83 -14.07 11.95 1.41
CA SER A 83 -13.31 10.95 0.64
C SER A 83 -13.64 11.02 -0.85
N ALA A 84 -14.94 11.13 -1.20
CA ALA A 84 -15.38 11.30 -2.58
C ALA A 84 -14.88 12.63 -3.17
N ALA A 85 -15.00 13.74 -2.43
CA ALA A 85 -14.52 15.05 -2.83
C ALA A 85 -13.01 15.02 -3.12
N THR A 86 -12.22 14.43 -2.21
CA THR A 86 -10.76 14.27 -2.39
C THR A 86 -10.44 13.46 -3.64
N LYS A 87 -11.17 12.37 -3.91
CA LYS A 87 -10.99 11.56 -5.13
C LYS A 87 -11.31 12.34 -6.40
N ILE A 88 -12.42 13.07 -6.42
CA ILE A 88 -12.84 13.89 -7.57
C ILE A 88 -11.81 15.01 -7.81
N GLN A 89 -11.39 15.70 -6.75
CA GLN A 89 -10.38 16.76 -6.81
C GLN A 89 -9.04 16.23 -7.33
N ALA A 90 -8.57 15.09 -6.82
CA ALA A 90 -7.33 14.47 -7.26
C ALA A 90 -7.40 14.03 -8.74
N ALA A 91 -8.52 13.41 -9.15
CA ALA A 91 -8.73 13.00 -10.53
C ALA A 91 -8.77 14.19 -11.49
N PHE A 92 -9.49 15.26 -11.13
CA PHE A 92 -9.61 16.47 -11.92
C PHE A 92 -8.28 17.23 -12.03
N LYS A 93 -7.57 17.41 -10.91
CA LYS A 93 -6.22 18.02 -10.92
C LYS A 93 -5.26 17.22 -11.79
N GLY A 94 -5.30 15.89 -11.72
CA GLY A 94 -4.53 15.02 -12.61
C GLY A 94 -4.93 15.17 -14.08
N HIS A 95 -6.22 15.31 -14.38
CA HIS A 95 -6.69 15.56 -15.74
C HIS A 95 -6.17 16.90 -16.29
N LEU A 96 -6.23 17.98 -15.51
CA LEU A 96 -5.68 19.29 -15.89
C LEU A 96 -4.19 19.23 -16.21
N VAL A 97 -3.41 18.53 -15.39
CA VAL A 97 -1.96 18.35 -15.60
C VAL A 97 -1.70 17.56 -16.89
N ARG A 98 -2.48 16.51 -17.16
CA ARG A 98 -2.36 15.70 -18.38
C ARG A 98 -2.84 16.44 -19.64
N ALA A 99 -3.85 17.29 -19.51
CA ALA A 99 -4.40 18.08 -20.62
C ALA A 99 -3.52 19.29 -20.98
N HIS A 100 -2.78 19.83 -20.00
CA HIS A 100 -1.92 21.00 -20.18
C HIS A 100 -0.52 20.80 -19.57
N PRO A 101 0.26 19.81 -20.06
CA PRO A 101 1.57 19.49 -19.49
C PRO A 101 2.56 20.66 -19.59
N GLU A 102 2.47 21.48 -20.65
CA GLU A 102 3.30 22.67 -20.83
C GLU A 102 3.12 23.71 -19.72
N LYS A 103 1.90 23.89 -19.18
CA LYS A 103 1.64 24.84 -18.08
C LYS A 103 2.29 24.42 -16.76
N TYR A 104 2.57 23.13 -16.60
CA TYR A 104 3.17 22.56 -15.40
C TYR A 104 4.65 22.20 -15.59
N GLY A 105 5.30 22.72 -16.65
CA GLY A 105 6.72 22.47 -16.91
C GLY A 105 7.04 21.02 -17.25
N MET A 106 6.03 20.23 -17.61
CA MET A 106 6.19 18.83 -18.01
C MET A 106 6.34 18.79 -19.53
N SER A 107 7.48 18.27 -20.00
CA SER A 107 7.72 18.05 -21.42
C SER A 107 6.69 17.03 -21.93
N ALA A 108 5.87 17.42 -22.91
CA ALA A 108 4.88 16.55 -23.53
C ALA A 108 5.58 15.44 -24.34
N ARG A 109 6.04 14.37 -23.69
CA ARG A 109 6.64 13.18 -24.31
C ARG A 109 6.45 12.00 -23.34
N THR A 110 5.97 10.82 -23.72
CA THR A 110 5.62 10.23 -25.02
C THR A 110 4.63 9.11 -24.74
N THR A 111 3.72 8.85 -25.67
CA THR A 111 3.10 7.54 -25.84
C THR A 111 4.19 6.46 -25.75
N SER A 112 4.03 5.49 -24.86
CA SER A 112 5.02 4.46 -24.56
C SER A 112 5.16 3.39 -25.66
N SER A 113 4.93 3.76 -26.93
CA SER A 113 4.94 2.83 -28.07
C SER A 113 6.24 2.85 -28.87
N GLU A 114 7.14 3.81 -28.65
CA GLU A 114 8.32 3.98 -29.51
C GLU A 114 9.57 4.24 -28.65
N LYS A 115 10.18 3.14 -28.16
CA LYS A 115 11.61 2.96 -27.88
C LYS A 115 11.82 1.72 -27.00
N LEU A 116 11.87 0.56 -27.64
CA LEU A 116 12.57 -0.61 -27.11
C LEU A 116 13.40 -1.20 -28.24
N ASP A 117 14.37 -0.43 -28.72
CA ASP A 117 15.52 -0.98 -29.43
C ASP A 117 16.78 -0.74 -28.58
N SER A 118 17.49 -1.84 -28.36
CA SER A 118 18.88 -1.93 -27.88
C SER A 118 19.12 -2.02 -26.35
N ALA A 119 19.30 -3.27 -25.93
CA ALA A 119 20.32 -3.78 -25.00
C ALA A 119 20.41 -3.20 -23.57
N ASP A 120 20.11 -4.03 -22.56
CA ASP A 120 21.15 -4.71 -21.74
C ASP A 120 20.49 -5.68 -20.72
N ASN A 121 20.58 -7.00 -20.96
CA ASN A 121 19.98 -8.05 -20.11
C ASN A 121 20.76 -8.32 -18.81
N LYS A 122 21.29 -7.28 -18.16
CA LYS A 122 22.10 -7.43 -16.93
C LYS A 122 21.49 -6.79 -15.68
N LYS A 123 20.29 -6.18 -15.77
CA LYS A 123 19.69 -5.40 -14.67
C LYS A 123 18.38 -5.93 -14.08
N ASP A 124 18.04 -7.20 -14.34
CA ASP A 124 16.79 -7.83 -13.86
C ASP A 124 16.86 -8.42 -12.44
N GLN A 125 17.83 -8.02 -11.62
CA GLN A 125 17.86 -8.43 -10.20
C GLN A 125 17.26 -7.42 -9.21
N LYS A 126 16.80 -6.23 -9.64
CA LYS A 126 16.44 -5.18 -8.67
C LYS A 126 15.15 -4.39 -8.92
N ARG A 127 14.20 -4.93 -9.69
CA ARG A 127 12.90 -4.26 -9.92
C ARG A 127 11.70 -5.19 -9.71
N HIS A 128 11.69 -5.90 -8.59
CA HIS A 128 10.45 -6.43 -8.02
C HIS A 128 10.37 -6.04 -6.54
N SER A 129 10.02 -4.77 -6.32
CA SER A 129 9.40 -4.36 -5.06
C SER A 129 8.35 -3.31 -5.39
N VAL A 130 7.24 -3.79 -5.94
CA VAL A 130 5.96 -3.09 -5.89
C VAL A 130 4.97 -4.12 -5.35
N GLY A 131 4.62 -3.99 -4.08
CA GLY A 131 3.57 -4.81 -3.46
C GLY A 131 4.04 -5.90 -2.50
N GLY A 132 4.84 -5.54 -1.50
CA GLY A 132 4.49 -5.76 -0.09
C GLY A 132 3.99 -7.12 0.43
N TYR A 133 4.28 -8.26 -0.19
CA TYR A 133 4.26 -9.58 0.47
C TYR A 133 5.37 -10.44 -0.13
N SER A 134 5.98 -11.29 0.72
CA SER A 134 6.97 -12.35 0.44
C SER A 134 8.32 -12.16 1.15
N ILE A 135 8.37 -12.55 2.42
CA ILE A 135 9.47 -13.37 2.94
C ILE A 135 8.98 -14.81 2.82
N GLU A 136 8.81 -15.28 1.59
CA GLU A 136 8.91 -16.70 1.29
C GLU A 136 10.12 -16.82 0.36
N MET A 137 11.01 -17.76 0.65
CA MET A 137 12.19 -17.97 -0.18
C MET A 137 11.72 -18.30 -1.59
N ASP A 138 11.95 -17.38 -2.54
CA ASP A 138 11.83 -17.64 -3.97
C ASP A 138 12.71 -18.86 -4.28
N THR A 139 12.08 -20.01 -4.46
CA THR A 139 12.77 -21.22 -4.91
C THR A 139 13.15 -21.05 -6.38
N PRO A 140 14.19 -21.73 -6.88
CA PRO A 140 14.48 -21.80 -8.32
C PRO A 140 13.24 -22.15 -9.16
N GLU A 141 12.33 -22.95 -8.59
CA GLU A 141 11.05 -23.36 -9.14
C GLU A 141 10.07 -22.19 -9.29
N ASP A 142 9.92 -21.33 -8.28
CA ASP A 142 9.02 -20.16 -8.34
C ASP A 142 9.45 -19.15 -9.42
N ARG A 143 10.76 -18.98 -9.59
CA ARG A 143 11.34 -18.16 -10.65
C ARG A 143 11.05 -18.74 -12.04
N ALA A 144 11.19 -20.06 -12.18
CA ALA A 144 10.87 -20.75 -13.43
C ALA A 144 9.37 -20.66 -13.74
N ALA A 145 8.51 -20.86 -12.74
CA ALA A 145 7.06 -20.74 -12.87
C ALA A 145 6.64 -19.33 -13.32
N THR A 146 7.17 -18.30 -12.69
CA THR A 146 6.90 -16.90 -13.06
C THR A 146 7.30 -16.61 -14.51
N LYS A 147 8.47 -17.12 -14.94
CA LYS A 147 8.94 -16.96 -16.32
C LYS A 147 7.98 -17.64 -17.31
N ILE A 148 7.63 -18.90 -17.07
CA ILE A 148 6.70 -19.68 -17.89
C ILE A 148 5.34 -18.98 -17.97
N GLN A 149 4.78 -18.54 -16.85
CA GLN A 149 3.50 -17.83 -16.80
C GLN A 149 3.53 -16.53 -17.61
N SER A 150 4.61 -15.76 -17.48
CA SER A 150 4.77 -14.50 -18.22
C SER A 150 4.88 -14.72 -19.74
N GLU A 151 5.59 -15.76 -20.17
CA GLU A 151 5.73 -16.13 -21.59
C GLU A 151 4.40 -16.61 -22.19
N ILE A 152 3.68 -17.49 -21.48
CA ILE A 152 2.36 -17.99 -21.91
C ILE A 152 1.37 -16.83 -22.04
N ARG A 153 1.28 -15.98 -21.01
CA ARG A 153 0.41 -14.81 -21.04
C ARG A 153 0.72 -13.92 -22.25
N GLY A 154 2.00 -13.62 -22.47
CA GLY A 154 2.45 -12.83 -23.63
C GLY A 154 2.11 -13.49 -24.97
N PHE A 155 2.28 -14.80 -25.09
CA PHE A 155 1.94 -15.55 -26.30
C PHE A 155 0.44 -15.48 -26.61
N LEU A 156 -0.41 -15.70 -25.60
CA LEU A 156 -1.86 -15.60 -25.74
C LEU A 156 -2.30 -14.21 -26.19
N THR A 157 -1.75 -13.15 -25.59
CA THR A 157 -2.04 -11.77 -25.98
C THR A 157 -1.63 -11.50 -27.43
N ARG A 158 -0.42 -11.89 -27.85
CA ARG A 158 0.04 -11.72 -29.23
C ARG A 158 -0.85 -12.47 -30.23
N LYS A 159 -1.18 -13.73 -29.94
CA LYS A 159 -2.07 -14.54 -30.78
C LYS A 159 -3.47 -13.93 -30.89
N HIS A 160 -3.99 -13.35 -29.82
CA HIS A 160 -5.29 -12.68 -29.84
C HIS A 160 -5.26 -11.40 -30.69
N VAL A 161 -4.24 -10.56 -30.52
CA VAL A 161 -4.06 -9.33 -31.31
C VAL A 161 -3.89 -9.65 -32.80
N ASP A 162 -3.15 -10.71 -33.14
CA ASP A 162 -2.99 -11.15 -34.54
C ASP A 162 -4.31 -11.64 -35.15
N LYS A 163 -5.17 -12.28 -34.36
CA LYS A 163 -6.52 -12.68 -34.80
C LYS A 163 -7.40 -11.45 -35.08
N MET A 164 -7.41 -10.48 -34.16
CA MET A 164 -8.16 -9.23 -34.35
C MET A 164 -7.71 -8.49 -35.62
N LYS A 165 -6.40 -8.36 -35.85
CA LYS A 165 -5.87 -7.72 -37.06
C LYS A 165 -6.33 -8.42 -38.35
N LYS A 166 -6.36 -9.75 -38.37
CA LYS A 166 -6.85 -10.51 -39.53
C LYS A 166 -8.34 -10.26 -39.76
N GLU A 167 -9.15 -10.31 -38.71
CA GLU A 167 -10.59 -10.04 -38.78
C GLU A 167 -10.88 -8.62 -39.28
N ASP A 168 -10.13 -7.62 -38.81
CA ASP A 168 -10.24 -6.23 -39.26
C ASP A 168 -9.90 -6.09 -40.76
N THR A 169 -8.84 -6.75 -41.24
CA THR A 169 -8.48 -6.74 -42.67
C THR A 169 -9.50 -7.47 -43.54
N GLU A 170 -10.09 -8.57 -43.07
CA GLU A 170 -11.15 -9.30 -43.77
C GLU A 170 -12.46 -8.51 -43.82
N ALA A 171 -12.81 -7.81 -42.73
CA ALA A 171 -13.97 -6.92 -42.71
C ALA A 171 -13.78 -5.73 -43.67
N ALA A 172 -12.60 -5.10 -43.65
CA ALA A 172 -12.28 -3.98 -44.53
C ALA A 172 -12.36 -4.38 -46.02
N THR A 173 -11.80 -5.53 -46.39
CA THR A 173 -11.87 -6.03 -47.78
C THR A 173 -13.30 -6.36 -48.22
N LYS A 174 -14.14 -6.94 -47.34
CA LYS A 174 -15.56 -7.18 -47.64
C LYS A 174 -16.35 -5.89 -47.86
N ILE A 175 -16.11 -4.86 -47.04
CA ILE A 175 -16.72 -3.53 -47.20
C ILE A 175 -16.28 -2.88 -48.52
N GLN A 176 -14.99 -2.93 -48.83
CA GLN A 176 -14.45 -2.39 -50.08
C GLN A 176 -15.02 -3.10 -51.33
N ALA A 177 -15.22 -4.42 -51.25
CA ALA A 177 -15.81 -5.20 -52.35
C ALA A 177 -17.30 -4.92 -52.58
N HIS A 178 -18.04 -4.48 -51.56
CA HIS A 178 -19.46 -4.11 -51.68
C HIS A 178 -19.70 -2.68 -52.16
N ILE A 179 -18.71 -1.79 -52.01
CA ILE A 179 -18.81 -0.37 -52.39
C ILE A 179 -18.32 -0.13 -53.83
N ARG A 180 -17.59 -1.08 -54.42
CA ARG A 180 -17.07 -1.04 -55.80
C ARG A 180 -18.03 -1.67 -56.79
#